data_AF-A0A5E4B0Z0-F1
#
_entry.id   AF-A0A5E4B0Z0-F1
#
_cell.length_a   1.000
_cell.length_b   1.000
_cell.length_c   1.000
_cell.angle_alpha   90.00
_cell.angle_beta   90.00
_cell.angle_gamma   90.00
#
_symmetry.space_group_name_H-M   'P 1'
#
loop_
_entity.id
_entity.type
_entity.pdbx_description
1 polymer ?
#
loop_
_entity_poly.entity_id
_entity_poly.type
_entity_poly.pdbx_seq_one_letter_code
_entity_poly.pdbx_strand_id
1 'polypeptide(L)'
;MKLIHVVLLLLCFHLSFCKLTSTSDASQEDLVEEKCLLKKYTHRSCNKVFCQPWQKCIDGICACKLPYQCPKNGTSVCSTNGKSYPTYCHQKSFECLHPAAKFLNNGTCRAEGKFSISLNYGSTDSRGIVEVKLVDQDEKMFLCKSSWGLREANVACLDLGFQQGALSIEERFYIPEYLHINSTECLHVHCHGLETSLTECTFAKRKTKRYEGLAGVVCYTQNSDSPTDESFQCVNGKYIPRQKACNGINDCGDQSDELCCKGRHTSSF
;
A
#
# COMPACT_ATOMS: atom_id res chain seq x y z
N MET A 1 -66.57 47.18 4.37
CA MET A 1 -66.87 45.73 4.29
C MET A 1 -66.24 45.17 3.02
N LYS A 2 -65.36 44.17 3.17
CA LYS A 2 -64.88 43.21 2.15
C LYS A 2 -64.03 43.87 1.03
N LEU A 3 -62.70 43.97 1.15
CA LEU A 3 -61.66 42.93 1.26
C LEU A 3 -61.76 41.86 0.16
N ILE A 4 -60.68 41.77 -0.63
CA ILE A 4 -60.27 40.65 -1.49
C ILE A 4 -60.92 40.64 -2.90
N HIS A 5 -60.47 41.56 -3.74
CA HIS A 5 -60.18 41.26 -5.14
C HIS A 5 -58.64 41.24 -5.28
N VAL A 6 -58.14 40.42 -6.21
CA VAL A 6 -56.71 40.25 -6.56
C VAL A 6 -55.94 39.17 -5.76
N VAL A 7 -56.46 37.93 -5.66
CA VAL A 7 -55.62 36.72 -5.52
C VAL A 7 -56.26 35.50 -6.21
N LEU A 8 -56.73 35.63 -7.46
CA LEU A 8 -57.29 34.49 -8.21
C LEU A 8 -56.75 34.36 -9.64
N LEU A 9 -55.53 34.85 -9.90
CA LEU A 9 -54.83 34.67 -11.18
C LEU A 9 -53.31 34.44 -11.02
N LEU A 10 -52.86 34.02 -9.82
CA LEU A 10 -51.46 33.68 -9.51
C LEU A 10 -51.33 32.39 -8.67
N LEU A 11 -52.27 31.45 -8.81
CA LEU A 11 -52.22 30.13 -8.17
C LEU A 11 -52.32 28.98 -9.19
N CYS A 12 -51.69 29.15 -10.36
CA CYS A 12 -51.41 28.09 -11.32
C CYS A 12 -49.90 27.97 -11.64
N PHE A 13 -49.03 28.25 -10.66
CA PHE A 13 -47.57 28.01 -10.76
C PHE A 13 -47.01 27.15 -9.61
N HIS A 14 -47.85 26.35 -8.94
CA HIS A 14 -47.40 25.35 -7.96
C HIS A 14 -47.90 23.92 -8.24
N LEU A 15 -48.27 23.61 -9.49
CA LEU A 15 -48.35 22.23 -9.97
C LEU A 15 -46.98 21.80 -10.54
N SER A 16 -46.00 21.75 -9.65
CA SER A 16 -44.78 20.95 -9.83
C SER A 16 -44.26 20.52 -8.45
N PHE A 17 -45.16 19.96 -7.63
CA PHE A 17 -44.74 18.83 -6.81
C PHE A 17 -44.58 17.64 -7.76
N CYS A 18 -43.50 17.71 -8.56
CA CYS A 18 -42.85 16.50 -9.00
C CYS A 18 -42.60 15.75 -7.70
N LYS A 19 -43.26 14.60 -7.55
CA LYS A 19 -42.82 13.56 -6.63
C LYS A 19 -41.35 13.39 -6.97
N LEU A 20 -40.48 14.04 -6.22
CA LEU A 20 -39.12 13.59 -6.05
C LEU A 20 -39.31 12.30 -5.23
N THR A 21 -39.73 11.24 -5.92
CA THR A 21 -39.06 9.97 -5.70
C THR A 21 -37.60 10.30 -5.90
N SER A 22 -36.96 10.73 -4.81
CA SER A 22 -35.62 10.30 -4.53
C SER A 22 -35.68 8.79 -4.66
N THR A 23 -35.49 8.30 -5.88
CA THR A 23 -34.84 7.02 -6.09
C THR A 23 -33.42 7.25 -5.57
N SER A 24 -33.32 7.32 -4.25
CA SER A 24 -32.18 6.86 -3.49
C SER A 24 -32.14 5.36 -3.70
N ASP A 25 -31.74 4.97 -4.91
CA ASP A 25 -31.39 3.61 -5.25
C ASP A 25 -30.54 3.64 -6.52
N ALA A 26 -29.44 4.40 -6.46
CA ALA A 26 -28.23 3.84 -7.05
C ALA A 26 -27.82 2.75 -6.06
N SER A 27 -28.39 1.56 -6.23
CA SER A 27 -27.81 0.33 -5.71
C SER A 27 -26.31 0.48 -5.95
N GLN A 28 -25.53 0.60 -4.89
CA GLN A 28 -24.09 0.67 -4.96
C GLN A 28 -23.68 -0.56 -5.77
N GLU A 29 -23.41 -0.37 -7.07
CA GLU A 29 -23.18 -1.49 -7.97
C GLU A 29 -22.04 -2.28 -7.37
N ASP A 30 -22.30 -3.56 -7.06
CA ASP A 30 -21.29 -4.40 -6.47
C ASP A 30 -20.18 -4.60 -7.52
N LEU A 31 -19.18 -3.71 -7.41
CA LEU A 31 -18.03 -3.62 -8.31
C LEU A 31 -17.21 -4.91 -8.27
N VAL A 32 -17.39 -5.72 -7.23
CA VAL A 32 -16.70 -6.99 -7.05
C VAL A 32 -17.47 -8.12 -7.75
N GLU A 33 -16.73 -9.01 -8.41
CA GLU A 33 -17.27 -10.22 -9.03
C GLU A 33 -17.16 -11.42 -8.10
N GLU A 34 -18.27 -11.83 -7.47
CA GLU A 34 -18.29 -12.93 -6.49
C GLU A 34 -17.71 -14.25 -7.02
N LYS A 35 -18.02 -14.62 -8.27
CA LYS A 35 -17.48 -15.84 -8.90
C LYS A 35 -15.95 -15.81 -9.03
N CYS A 36 -15.39 -14.62 -9.23
CA CYS A 36 -13.96 -14.41 -9.32
C CYS A 36 -13.29 -14.57 -7.95
N LEU A 37 -13.92 -14.13 -6.86
CA LEU A 37 -13.39 -14.25 -5.50
C LEU A 37 -13.13 -15.69 -5.09
N LEU A 38 -13.93 -16.65 -5.57
CA LEU A 38 -13.71 -18.08 -5.34
C LEU A 38 -12.35 -18.57 -5.86
N LYS A 39 -11.73 -17.86 -6.81
CA LYS A 39 -10.42 -18.19 -7.38
C LYS A 39 -9.25 -17.63 -6.59
N LYS A 40 -9.48 -16.71 -5.65
CA LYS A 40 -8.46 -16.11 -4.77
C LYS A 40 -7.23 -15.60 -5.53
N TYR A 41 -7.48 -14.79 -6.57
CA TYR A 41 -6.39 -14.22 -7.36
C TYR A 41 -5.55 -13.24 -6.54
N THR A 42 -4.25 -13.23 -6.81
CA THR A 42 -3.24 -12.34 -6.22
C THR A 42 -2.29 -11.86 -7.31
N HIS A 43 -1.30 -11.03 -6.94
CA HIS A 43 -0.19 -10.62 -7.81
C HIS A 43 0.60 -11.80 -8.42
N ARG A 44 0.40 -13.03 -7.91
CA ARG A 44 0.99 -14.27 -8.45
C ARG A 44 0.09 -14.98 -9.45
N SER A 45 -1.05 -14.42 -9.84
CA SER A 45 -2.01 -15.05 -10.76
C SER A 45 -1.83 -14.53 -12.18
N CYS A 46 -1.11 -15.27 -13.03
CA CYS A 46 -0.79 -14.81 -14.39
C CYS A 46 -1.97 -14.76 -15.36
N ASN A 47 -3.12 -15.31 -14.97
CA ASN A 47 -4.38 -15.13 -15.70
C ASN A 47 -4.98 -13.73 -15.53
N LYS A 48 -4.44 -12.92 -14.60
CA LYS A 48 -4.95 -11.58 -14.26
C LYS A 48 -3.88 -10.50 -14.40
N VAL A 49 -2.64 -10.77 -14.02
CA VAL A 49 -1.53 -9.80 -14.06
C VAL A 49 -0.25 -10.43 -14.61
N PHE A 50 0.62 -9.63 -15.22
CA PHE A 50 1.92 -10.12 -15.64
C PHE A 50 2.79 -10.53 -14.43
N CYS A 51 3.50 -11.65 -14.56
CA CYS A 51 4.48 -12.05 -13.57
C CYS A 51 5.66 -11.08 -13.50
N GLN A 52 6.32 -11.03 -12.35
CA GLN A 52 7.54 -10.25 -12.17
C GLN A 52 8.67 -10.77 -13.09
N PRO A 53 9.67 -9.94 -13.46
CA PRO A 53 10.74 -10.33 -14.38
C PRO A 53 11.49 -11.61 -13.98
N TRP A 54 11.64 -11.85 -12.67
CA TRP A 54 12.28 -13.04 -12.07
C TRP A 54 11.32 -14.23 -11.87
N GLN A 55 10.12 -14.18 -12.44
CA GLN A 55 9.11 -15.23 -12.42
C GLN A 55 8.67 -15.63 -13.83
N LYS A 56 8.07 -16.82 -13.97
CA LYS A 56 7.44 -17.34 -15.18
C LYS A 56 6.02 -17.84 -14.87
N CYS A 57 5.13 -17.72 -15.84
CA CYS A 57 3.76 -18.24 -15.73
C CYS A 57 3.77 -19.75 -16.01
N ILE A 58 3.28 -20.55 -15.06
CA ILE A 58 3.06 -21.99 -15.17
C ILE A 58 1.66 -22.26 -14.61
N ASP A 59 0.78 -22.83 -15.42
CA ASP A 59 -0.58 -23.21 -15.03
C ASP A 59 -1.39 -22.08 -14.35
N GLY A 60 -1.24 -20.85 -14.86
CA GLY A 60 -1.94 -19.67 -14.32
C GLY A 60 -1.32 -19.08 -13.06
N ILE A 61 -0.17 -19.61 -12.60
CA ILE A 61 0.56 -19.15 -11.41
C ILE A 61 1.96 -18.64 -11.78
N CYS A 62 2.36 -17.52 -11.18
CA CYS A 62 3.72 -17.00 -11.25
C CYS A 62 4.64 -17.80 -10.32
N ALA A 63 5.45 -18.66 -10.94
CA ALA A 63 6.48 -19.46 -10.30
C ALA A 63 7.86 -18.79 -10.46
N CYS A 64 8.73 -18.96 -9.46
CA CYS A 64 10.08 -18.42 -9.49
C CYS A 64 10.87 -19.01 -10.68
N LYS A 65 11.57 -18.14 -11.42
CA LYS A 65 12.62 -18.60 -12.33
C LYS A 65 13.84 -19.01 -11.51
N LEU A 66 14.68 -19.88 -12.07
CA LEU A 66 16.01 -20.15 -11.52
C LEU A 66 16.96 -18.98 -11.89
N PRO A 67 17.95 -18.63 -11.05
CA PRO A 67 18.76 -17.43 -11.27
C PRO A 67 19.44 -17.38 -12.64
N TYR A 68 19.88 -18.51 -13.19
CA TYR A 68 20.52 -18.57 -14.52
C TYR A 68 19.57 -18.26 -15.69
N GLN A 69 18.25 -18.23 -15.47
CA GLN A 69 17.26 -17.87 -16.48
C GLN A 69 17.05 -16.34 -16.57
N CYS A 70 17.67 -15.56 -15.68
CA CYS A 70 17.64 -14.11 -15.72
C CYS A 70 18.57 -13.54 -16.80
N PRO A 71 18.24 -12.38 -17.38
CA PRO A 71 19.16 -11.63 -18.22
C PRO A 71 20.46 -11.27 -17.46
N LYS A 72 21.58 -11.39 -18.17
CA LYS A 72 22.92 -11.12 -17.62
C LYS A 72 23.32 -9.64 -17.65
N ASN A 73 22.55 -8.80 -18.36
CA ASN A 73 22.80 -7.37 -18.44
C ASN A 73 22.24 -6.67 -17.19
N GLY A 74 23.05 -5.87 -16.51
CA GLY A 74 22.63 -5.09 -15.35
C GLY A 74 23.79 -4.75 -14.43
N THR A 75 23.47 -4.11 -13.31
CA THR A 75 24.43 -3.80 -12.24
C THR A 75 24.39 -4.87 -11.16
N SER A 76 25.56 -5.16 -10.57
CA SER A 76 25.65 -6.06 -9.41
C SER A 76 24.84 -5.53 -8.24
N VAL A 77 24.28 -6.42 -7.41
CA VAL A 77 23.53 -6.06 -6.21
C VAL A 77 23.96 -6.90 -5.02
N CYS A 78 23.73 -6.40 -3.81
CA CYS A 78 23.96 -7.12 -2.56
C CYS A 78 22.65 -7.59 -1.92
N SER A 79 22.71 -8.75 -1.29
CA SER A 79 21.63 -9.30 -0.46
C SER A 79 22.00 -9.32 1.02
N THR A 80 20.98 -9.38 1.88
CA THR A 80 21.12 -9.49 3.35
C THR A 80 21.95 -10.68 3.82
N ASN A 81 22.13 -11.71 2.99
CA ASN A 81 23.02 -12.85 3.29
C ASN A 81 24.51 -12.57 3.04
N GLY A 82 24.89 -11.32 2.73
CA GLY A 82 26.27 -10.91 2.45
C GLY A 82 26.79 -11.34 1.08
N LYS A 83 25.93 -11.91 0.22
CA LYS A 83 26.31 -12.35 -1.12
C LYS A 83 25.98 -11.29 -2.18
N SER A 84 26.93 -11.04 -3.07
CA SER A 84 26.70 -10.24 -4.27
C SER A 84 26.16 -11.09 -5.42
N TYR A 85 25.21 -10.55 -6.16
CA TYR A 85 24.60 -11.17 -7.34
C TYR A 85 24.91 -10.34 -8.59
N PRO A 86 25.04 -10.98 -9.78
CA PRO A 86 25.40 -10.27 -11.01
C PRO A 86 24.41 -9.18 -11.43
N THR A 87 23.10 -9.43 -11.24
CA THR A 87 22.05 -8.45 -11.53
C THR A 87 20.92 -8.56 -10.49
N TYR A 88 20.09 -7.52 -10.41
CA TYR A 88 18.89 -7.50 -9.57
C TYR A 88 17.97 -8.70 -9.81
N CYS A 89 17.74 -9.10 -11.07
CA CYS A 89 16.92 -10.28 -11.40
C CYS A 89 17.45 -11.55 -10.74
N HIS A 90 18.78 -11.76 -10.73
CA HIS A 90 19.38 -12.94 -10.11
C HIS A 90 19.13 -12.97 -8.60
N GLN A 91 19.24 -11.82 -7.92
CA GLN A 91 18.97 -11.73 -6.48
C GLN A 91 17.49 -11.97 -6.20
N LYS A 92 16.56 -11.31 -6.89
CA LYS A 92 15.11 -11.52 -6.67
C LYS A 92 14.62 -12.91 -7.07
N SER A 93 15.22 -13.52 -8.09
CA SER A 93 14.99 -14.93 -8.44
C SER A 93 15.44 -15.86 -7.32
N PHE A 94 16.62 -15.61 -6.74
CA PHE A 94 17.11 -16.38 -5.61
C PHE A 94 16.24 -16.17 -4.35
N GLU A 95 15.84 -14.93 -4.06
CA GLU A 95 14.96 -14.58 -2.94
C GLU A 95 13.58 -15.24 -3.07
N CYS A 96 13.02 -15.30 -4.29
CA CYS A 96 11.76 -15.99 -4.55
C CYS A 96 11.84 -17.48 -4.15
N LEU A 97 13.01 -18.10 -4.31
CA LEU A 97 13.29 -19.48 -3.89
C LEU A 97 13.70 -19.57 -2.40
N HIS A 98 14.31 -18.51 -1.85
CA HIS A 98 14.86 -18.43 -0.50
C HIS A 98 14.48 -17.08 0.16
N PRO A 99 13.29 -16.97 0.77
CA PRO A 99 12.70 -15.68 1.19
C PRO A 99 13.53 -14.85 2.18
N ALA A 100 14.49 -15.47 2.89
CA ALA A 100 15.37 -14.77 3.83
C ALA A 100 16.43 -13.90 3.13
N ALA A 101 16.76 -14.17 1.88
CA ALA A 101 17.83 -13.49 1.13
C ALA A 101 17.32 -12.21 0.44
N LYS A 102 16.78 -11.27 1.22
CA LYS A 102 16.25 -9.99 0.74
C LYS A 102 17.32 -9.13 0.07
N PHE A 103 16.88 -8.16 -0.73
CA PHE A 103 17.74 -7.11 -1.26
C PHE A 103 18.33 -6.26 -0.13
N LEU A 104 19.52 -5.69 -0.33
CA LEU A 104 20.16 -4.81 0.66
C LEU A 104 20.61 -3.48 0.04
N ASN A 105 21.49 -3.53 -0.96
CA ASN A 105 22.00 -2.33 -1.62
C ASN A 105 22.40 -2.61 -3.07
N ASN A 106 22.42 -1.55 -3.88
CA ASN A 106 22.99 -1.61 -5.22
C ASN A 106 24.53 -1.67 -5.13
N GLY A 107 25.16 -2.35 -6.09
CA GLY A 107 26.60 -2.59 -6.10
C GLY A 107 27.02 -3.83 -5.30
N THR A 108 28.29 -3.87 -4.94
CA THR A 108 28.86 -4.97 -4.14
C THR A 108 28.45 -4.87 -2.68
N CYS A 109 28.53 -6.00 -1.97
CA CYS A 109 28.29 -6.02 -0.53
C CYS A 109 29.35 -5.22 0.22
N ARG A 110 28.91 -4.45 1.22
CA ARG A 110 29.77 -3.71 2.13
C ARG A 110 29.86 -4.46 3.46
N ALA A 111 31.03 -4.47 4.09
CA ALA A 111 31.27 -5.24 5.31
C ALA A 111 30.48 -4.73 6.54
N GLU A 112 30.11 -3.44 6.57
CA GLU A 112 29.52 -2.78 7.75
C GLU A 112 28.14 -2.14 7.49
N GLY A 113 27.68 -2.12 6.24
CA GLY A 113 26.42 -1.49 5.88
C GLY A 113 25.22 -2.35 6.29
N LYS A 114 24.43 -1.89 7.27
CA LYS A 114 23.19 -2.56 7.69
C LYS A 114 22.01 -1.61 7.58
N PHE A 115 20.99 -2.03 6.83
CA PHE A 115 19.68 -1.38 6.85
C PHE A 115 18.91 -1.79 8.11
N SER A 116 18.20 -0.85 8.72
CA SER A 116 17.26 -1.16 9.81
C SER A 116 16.02 -0.29 9.74
N ILE A 117 14.87 -0.88 10.07
CA ILE A 117 13.59 -0.22 10.23
C ILE A 117 13.08 -0.42 11.66
N SER A 118 12.50 0.62 12.25
CA SER A 118 11.88 0.57 13.58
C SER A 118 10.67 1.49 13.67
N LEU A 119 9.73 1.14 14.57
CA LEU A 119 8.59 1.98 14.91
C LEU A 119 8.82 2.66 16.26
N ASN A 120 8.67 3.97 16.30
CA ASN A 120 8.81 4.78 17.51
C ASN A 120 7.49 5.46 17.87
N TYR A 121 7.31 5.84 19.14
CA TYR A 121 6.13 6.58 19.63
C TYR A 121 4.76 5.87 19.45
N GLY A 122 4.79 4.56 19.23
CA GLY A 122 3.60 3.71 19.24
C GLY A 122 3.26 3.18 20.63
N SER A 123 1.98 2.88 20.86
CA SER A 123 1.53 2.19 22.08
C SER A 123 1.78 0.68 22.05
N THR A 124 1.98 0.10 20.86
CA THR A 124 2.29 -1.31 20.64
C THR A 124 3.44 -1.44 19.64
N ASP A 125 4.01 -2.63 19.51
CA ASP A 125 5.04 -2.98 18.51
C ASP A 125 4.54 -2.94 17.06
N SER A 126 3.22 -2.96 16.87
CA SER A 126 2.55 -2.95 15.57
C SER A 126 2.14 -1.56 15.08
N ARG A 127 2.51 -0.48 15.78
CA ARG A 127 2.16 0.88 15.35
C ARG A 127 3.21 1.89 15.76
N GLY A 128 3.30 3.01 15.06
CA GLY A 128 4.21 4.10 15.40
C GLY A 128 4.67 4.88 14.19
N ILE A 129 5.61 5.78 14.44
CA ILE A 129 6.31 6.58 13.43
C ILE A 129 7.48 5.78 12.89
N VAL A 130 7.60 5.74 11.56
CA VAL A 130 8.62 4.96 10.87
C VAL A 130 9.96 5.68 10.91
N GLU A 131 10.96 4.99 11.46
CA GLU A 131 12.36 5.40 11.48
C GLU A 131 13.21 4.38 10.71
N VAL A 132 14.11 4.86 9.86
CA VAL A 132 15.01 4.02 9.05
C VAL A 132 16.47 4.41 9.25
N LYS A 133 17.35 3.42 9.18
CA LYS A 133 18.80 3.59 9.01
C LYS A 133 19.17 3.04 7.64
N LEU A 134 19.66 3.90 6.75
CA LEU A 134 20.10 3.49 5.41
C LEU A 134 21.46 2.77 5.49
N VAL A 135 21.75 1.90 4.52
CA VAL A 135 23.01 1.13 4.46
C VAL A 135 24.25 2.02 4.46
N ASP A 136 24.14 3.21 3.86
CA ASP A 136 25.25 4.12 3.60
C ASP A 136 25.37 5.23 4.66
N GLN A 137 24.56 5.18 5.73
CA GLN A 137 24.46 6.26 6.71
C GLN A 137 24.33 5.71 8.12
N ASP A 138 25.04 6.35 9.07
CA ASP A 138 24.93 5.96 10.48
C ASP A 138 23.78 6.63 11.23
N GLU A 139 23.29 7.75 10.71
CA GLU A 139 22.18 8.50 11.28
C GLU A 139 20.84 7.85 10.92
N LYS A 140 19.96 7.74 11.92
CA LYS A 140 18.57 7.34 11.70
C LYS A 140 17.74 8.54 11.28
N MET A 141 16.83 8.33 10.33
CA MET A 141 15.93 9.37 9.85
C MET A 141 14.48 8.90 9.82
N PHE A 142 13.57 9.85 9.98
CA PHE A 142 12.14 9.63 9.78
C PHE A 142 11.76 9.77 8.31
N LEU A 143 10.63 9.16 7.95
CA LEU A 143 10.05 9.30 6.62
C LEU A 143 9.03 10.44 6.56
N CYS A 144 8.94 11.12 5.43
CA CYS A 144 8.01 12.23 5.23
C CYS A 144 6.58 11.72 5.02
N LYS A 145 5.60 12.29 5.73
CA LYS A 145 4.18 11.96 5.54
C LYS A 145 3.67 12.34 4.14
N SER A 146 4.23 13.40 3.54
CA SER A 146 3.86 13.91 2.22
C SER A 146 3.97 12.89 1.08
N SER A 147 4.94 11.97 1.15
CA SER A 147 5.18 10.90 0.18
C SER A 147 4.79 9.52 0.70
N TRP A 148 4.07 9.44 1.81
CA TRP A 148 3.75 8.17 2.46
C TRP A 148 2.35 7.69 2.07
N GLY A 149 2.29 6.58 1.33
CA GLY A 149 1.05 5.92 0.95
C GLY A 149 0.96 4.48 1.45
N LEU A 150 -0.16 3.82 1.14
CA LEU A 150 -0.38 2.42 1.49
C LEU A 150 0.61 1.46 0.79
N ARG A 151 1.11 1.80 -0.40
CA ARG A 151 2.12 1.00 -1.10
C ARG A 151 3.39 0.89 -0.26
N GLU A 152 3.92 2.02 0.19
CA GLU A 152 5.10 2.08 1.04
C GLU A 152 4.84 1.45 2.42
N ALA A 153 3.66 1.69 2.99
CA ALA A 153 3.28 1.16 4.30
C ALA A 153 3.15 -0.37 4.32
N ASN A 154 2.59 -0.99 3.28
CA ASN A 154 2.51 -2.44 3.16
C ASN A 154 3.90 -3.08 3.15
N VAL A 155 4.84 -2.51 2.39
CA VAL A 155 6.23 -2.97 2.33
C VAL A 155 6.93 -2.76 3.69
N ALA A 156 6.71 -1.64 4.35
CA ALA A 156 7.29 -1.36 5.67
C ALA A 156 6.84 -2.37 6.73
N CYS A 157 5.54 -2.65 6.80
CA CYS A 157 4.99 -3.64 7.72
C CYS A 157 5.50 -5.05 7.40
N LEU A 158 5.62 -5.41 6.13
CA LEU A 158 6.21 -6.68 5.71
C LEU A 158 7.67 -6.81 6.16
N ASP A 159 8.46 -5.74 6.06
CA ASP A 159 9.85 -5.72 6.50
C ASP A 159 10.01 -5.80 8.02
N LEU A 160 9.04 -5.24 8.77
CA LEU A 160 8.91 -5.37 10.22
C LEU A 160 8.37 -6.75 10.68
N GLY A 161 7.97 -7.61 9.75
CA GLY A 161 7.52 -8.98 10.03
C GLY A 161 6.00 -9.20 9.99
N PHE A 162 5.21 -8.15 9.77
CA PHE A 162 3.76 -8.23 9.64
C PHE A 162 3.35 -8.64 8.23
N GLN A 163 3.16 -9.95 8.03
CA GLN A 163 2.93 -10.56 6.70
C GLN A 163 1.67 -10.08 5.97
N GLN A 164 0.71 -9.50 6.68
CA GLN A 164 -0.55 -8.98 6.13
C GLN A 164 -0.48 -7.49 5.75
N GLY A 165 0.70 -6.87 5.88
CA GLY A 165 0.91 -5.47 5.52
C GLY A 165 0.33 -4.48 6.52
N ALA A 166 0.05 -3.26 6.04
CA ALA A 166 -0.44 -2.16 6.84
C ALA A 166 -1.96 -2.20 6.98
N LEU A 167 -2.47 -1.90 8.16
CA LEU A 167 -3.89 -1.65 8.42
C LEU A 167 -4.26 -0.20 8.06
N SER A 168 -3.46 0.77 8.53
CA SER A 168 -3.74 2.19 8.35
C SER A 168 -2.48 3.04 8.38
N ILE A 169 -2.56 4.22 7.75
CA ILE A 169 -1.54 5.28 7.76
C ILE A 169 -2.08 6.60 8.34
N GLU A 170 -3.35 6.61 8.76
CA GLU A 170 -4.07 7.84 9.17
C GLU A 170 -3.98 8.14 10.67
N GLU A 171 -3.53 7.16 11.47
CA GLU A 171 -3.41 7.33 12.92
C GLU A 171 -2.47 8.47 13.28
N ARG A 172 -2.85 9.24 14.31
CA ARG A 172 -2.04 10.34 14.83
C ARG A 172 -1.26 9.85 16.05
N PHE A 173 0.06 9.87 15.93
CA PHE A 173 0.97 9.54 17.03
C PHE A 173 1.35 10.80 17.81
N TYR A 174 1.36 10.70 19.14
CA TYR A 174 1.82 11.78 20.00
C TYR A 174 3.35 11.85 19.98
N ILE A 175 3.90 12.94 19.43
CA ILE A 175 5.32 13.22 19.43
C ILE A 175 5.60 14.21 20.56
N PRO A 176 6.46 13.88 21.54
CA PRO A 176 6.79 14.80 22.61
C PRO A 176 7.43 16.10 22.09
N GLU A 177 6.99 17.24 22.62
CA GLU A 177 7.36 18.59 22.13
C GLU A 177 8.85 18.94 22.31
N TYR A 178 9.52 18.29 23.27
CA TYR A 178 10.97 18.44 23.52
C TYR A 178 11.84 17.78 22.46
N LEU A 179 11.28 16.85 21.68
CA LEU A 179 11.94 16.34 20.48
C LEU A 179 11.73 17.41 19.42
N HIS A 180 12.57 18.44 19.44
CA HIS A 180 12.84 19.26 18.27
C HIS A 180 13.52 18.37 17.22
N ILE A 181 12.78 17.40 16.70
CA ILE A 181 13.10 16.74 15.44
C ILE A 181 13.32 17.92 14.51
N ASN A 182 14.47 17.99 13.84
CA ASN A 182 14.68 18.90 12.73
C ASN A 182 13.67 18.48 11.64
N SER A 183 12.43 18.90 11.85
CA SER A 183 11.19 18.40 11.25
C SER A 183 11.10 18.70 9.75
N THR A 184 12.11 19.41 9.26
CA THR A 184 12.35 19.80 7.88
C THR A 184 13.27 18.82 7.14
N GLU A 185 13.90 17.86 7.84
CA GLU A 185 14.75 16.82 7.25
C GLU A 185 14.16 15.43 7.50
N CYS A 186 13.30 14.99 6.58
CA CYS A 186 12.79 13.62 6.48
C CYS A 186 13.15 13.01 5.13
N LEU A 187 13.03 11.69 5.01
CA LEU A 187 13.24 10.97 3.75
C LEU A 187 11.92 10.77 3.01
N HIS A 188 11.90 11.14 1.74
CA HIS A 188 10.85 10.69 0.84
C HIS A 188 11.15 9.28 0.37
N VAL A 189 10.14 8.43 0.38
CA VAL A 189 10.21 7.05 -0.09
C VAL A 189 9.14 6.83 -1.15
N HIS A 190 9.48 6.03 -2.16
CA HIS A 190 8.52 5.63 -3.18
C HIS A 190 8.71 4.16 -3.54
N CYS A 191 7.61 3.40 -3.43
CA CYS A 191 7.54 1.98 -3.72
C CYS A 191 6.44 1.69 -4.77
N HIS A 192 6.57 0.57 -5.46
CA HIS A 192 5.53 -0.02 -6.32
C HIS A 192 4.45 -0.76 -5.51
N GLY A 193 4.78 -1.27 -4.33
CA GLY A 193 3.87 -1.95 -3.40
C GLY A 193 3.90 -3.48 -3.44
N LEU A 194 4.90 -4.09 -4.09
CA LEU A 194 5.13 -5.55 -4.12
C LEU A 194 6.56 -5.94 -3.69
N GLU A 195 7.34 -4.95 -3.26
CA GLU A 195 8.67 -5.13 -2.68
C GLU A 195 8.58 -5.92 -1.36
N THR A 196 9.67 -6.60 -1.00
CA THR A 196 9.76 -7.42 0.23
C THR A 196 10.52 -6.72 1.35
N SER A 197 11.23 -5.64 1.03
CA SER A 197 11.89 -4.73 1.96
C SER A 197 11.89 -3.30 1.42
N LEU A 198 11.87 -2.31 2.32
CA LEU A 198 12.00 -0.90 1.93
C LEU A 198 13.34 -0.59 1.24
N THR A 199 14.36 -1.43 1.41
CA THR A 199 15.65 -1.28 0.72
C THR A 199 15.54 -1.30 -0.80
N GLU A 200 14.48 -1.89 -1.36
CA GLU A 200 14.21 -1.91 -2.80
C GLU A 200 13.59 -0.60 -3.31
N CYS A 201 13.01 0.19 -2.41
CA CYS A 201 12.33 1.43 -2.74
C CYS A 201 13.31 2.58 -2.96
N THR A 202 12.85 3.61 -3.67
CA THR A 202 13.67 4.80 -3.90
C THR A 202 13.58 5.74 -2.71
N PHE A 203 14.72 6.10 -2.14
CA PHE A 203 14.84 7.12 -1.10
C PHE A 203 15.39 8.43 -1.67
N ALA A 204 14.80 9.55 -1.27
CA ALA A 204 15.28 10.89 -1.61
C ALA A 204 15.26 11.81 -0.39
N LYS A 205 16.41 12.42 -0.08
CA LYS A 205 16.49 13.51 0.90
C LYS A 205 16.11 14.81 0.22
N ARG A 206 15.00 15.42 0.60
CA ARG A 206 14.60 16.75 0.13
C ARG A 206 14.43 17.66 1.33
N LYS A 207 15.11 18.81 1.31
CA LYS A 207 14.89 19.84 2.31
C LYS A 207 13.68 20.66 1.90
N THR A 208 12.68 20.74 2.76
CA THR A 208 11.51 21.57 2.52
C THR A 208 11.46 22.70 3.56
N LYS A 209 10.90 23.85 3.15
CA LYS A 209 10.77 25.02 4.03
C LYS A 209 9.57 24.88 4.99
N ARG A 210 8.72 23.87 4.78
CA ARG A 210 7.49 23.64 5.54
C ARG A 210 7.56 22.28 6.21
N TYR A 211 6.96 22.19 7.39
CA TYR A 211 6.80 20.91 8.06
C TYR A 211 5.91 19.98 7.22
N GLU A 212 6.43 18.82 6.83
CA GLU A 212 5.69 17.85 6.01
C GLU A 212 4.96 16.77 6.82
N GLY A 213 5.19 16.72 8.13
CA GLY A 213 4.73 15.62 8.97
C GLY A 213 5.61 14.38 8.84
N LEU A 214 5.56 13.53 9.86
CA LEU A 214 6.26 12.25 9.88
C LEU A 214 5.31 11.11 9.53
N ALA A 215 5.82 10.13 8.80
CA ALA A 215 5.07 8.96 8.37
C ALA A 215 4.78 8.04 9.56
N GLY A 216 3.50 7.80 9.81
CA GLY A 216 3.01 6.83 10.76
C GLY A 216 2.47 5.59 10.05
N VAL A 217 2.53 4.45 10.73
CA VAL A 217 1.92 3.20 10.24
C VAL A 217 1.33 2.41 11.40
N VAL A 218 0.22 1.74 11.11
CA VAL A 218 -0.37 0.69 11.93
C VAL A 218 -0.33 -0.58 11.10
N CYS A 219 0.44 -1.57 11.54
CA CYS A 219 0.52 -2.86 10.89
C CYS A 219 -0.64 -3.77 11.31
N TYR A 220 -1.12 -4.57 10.36
CA TYR A 220 -2.25 -5.46 10.59
C TYR A 220 -1.85 -6.60 11.54
N THR A 221 -2.72 -6.91 12.50
CA THR A 221 -2.55 -8.02 13.47
C THR A 221 -3.83 -8.82 13.55
N GLN A 222 -3.80 -10.09 13.96
CA GLN A 222 -5.01 -10.94 13.97
C GLN A 222 -6.13 -10.41 14.89
N ASN A 223 -5.80 -9.53 15.83
CA ASN A 223 -6.76 -8.91 16.74
C ASN A 223 -7.22 -7.52 16.26
N SER A 224 -6.77 -7.02 15.09
CA SER A 224 -7.01 -5.64 14.70
C SER A 224 -8.40 -5.37 14.16
N ASP A 225 -9.12 -6.37 13.64
CA ASP A 225 -10.50 -6.20 13.15
C ASP A 225 -11.33 -7.47 13.32
N SER A 226 -12.62 -7.27 13.64
CA SER A 226 -13.65 -8.30 13.54
C SER A 226 -14.37 -8.13 12.19
N PRO A 227 -14.63 -9.22 11.45
CA PRO A 227 -15.36 -9.13 10.20
C PRO A 227 -16.75 -8.51 10.43
N THR A 228 -17.07 -7.51 9.62
CA THR A 228 -18.41 -6.89 9.54
C THR A 228 -19.02 -7.17 8.17
N ASP A 229 -20.34 -6.98 8.01
CA ASP A 229 -21.03 -7.13 6.71
C ASP A 229 -20.51 -6.15 5.64
N GLU A 230 -19.79 -5.10 6.06
CA GLU A 230 -19.16 -4.10 5.20
C GLU A 230 -17.65 -4.36 4.98
N SER A 231 -17.14 -5.52 5.39
CA SER A 231 -15.73 -5.89 5.20
C SER A 231 -15.51 -6.70 3.93
N PHE A 232 -14.36 -6.48 3.29
CA PHE A 232 -13.81 -7.30 2.23
C PHE A 232 -12.60 -8.07 2.76
N GLN A 233 -12.57 -9.38 2.52
CA GLN A 233 -11.46 -10.23 2.94
C GLN A 233 -10.45 -10.41 1.81
N CYS A 234 -9.22 -9.97 2.04
CA CYS A 234 -8.06 -10.23 1.18
C CYS A 234 -7.68 -11.72 1.17
N VAL A 235 -6.94 -12.18 0.15
CA VAL A 235 -6.49 -13.58 0.08
C VAL A 235 -5.52 -13.92 1.21
N ASN A 236 -4.69 -12.96 1.64
CA ASN A 236 -3.80 -13.09 2.80
C ASN A 236 -4.52 -13.08 4.18
N GLY A 237 -5.86 -12.96 4.20
CA GLY A 237 -6.68 -13.04 5.42
C GLY A 237 -6.97 -11.69 6.10
N LYS A 238 -6.37 -10.60 5.63
CA LYS A 238 -6.65 -9.24 6.10
C LYS A 238 -8.06 -8.79 5.72
N TYR A 239 -8.73 -8.08 6.63
CA TYR A 239 -9.99 -7.39 6.32
C TYR A 239 -9.73 -5.91 6.00
N ILE A 240 -10.43 -5.40 5.00
CA ILE A 240 -10.47 -3.98 4.64
C ILE A 240 -11.93 -3.55 4.46
N PRO A 241 -12.27 -2.24 4.55
CA PRO A 241 -13.61 -1.77 4.21
C PRO A 241 -13.96 -2.11 2.76
N ARG A 242 -15.20 -2.51 2.49
CA ARG A 242 -15.65 -2.94 1.15
C ARG A 242 -15.46 -1.85 0.08
N GLN A 243 -15.53 -0.58 0.45
CA GLN A 243 -15.31 0.56 -0.45
C GLN A 243 -13.84 0.71 -0.89
N LYS A 244 -12.92 -0.01 -0.24
CA LYS A 244 -11.51 -0.04 -0.63
C LYS A 244 -11.20 -1.10 -1.68
N ALA A 245 -12.10 -2.05 -1.92
CA ALA A 245 -11.94 -2.96 -3.05
C ALA A 245 -12.22 -2.22 -4.37
N CYS A 246 -11.47 -2.55 -5.43
CA CYS A 246 -11.64 -2.00 -6.77
C CYS A 246 -11.49 -0.47 -6.86
N ASN A 247 -10.59 0.10 -6.07
CA ASN A 247 -10.28 1.54 -6.04
C ASN A 247 -8.97 1.89 -6.77
N GLY A 248 -8.24 0.88 -7.29
CA GLY A 248 -6.95 1.03 -7.96
C GLY A 248 -5.75 1.11 -7.02
N ILE A 249 -5.93 0.89 -5.73
CA ILE A 249 -4.90 0.87 -4.70
C ILE A 249 -4.77 -0.58 -4.22
N ASN A 250 -3.54 -1.06 -4.08
CA ASN A 250 -3.28 -2.35 -3.46
C ASN A 250 -3.38 -2.18 -1.93
N ASP A 251 -4.60 -2.10 -1.39
CA ASP A 251 -4.84 -2.06 0.04
C ASP A 251 -4.41 -3.40 0.65
N CYS A 252 -4.73 -4.55 0.05
CA CYS A 252 -4.41 -5.88 0.59
C CYS A 252 -2.91 -6.18 0.74
N GLY A 253 -2.06 -5.56 -0.09
CA GLY A 253 -0.62 -5.84 -0.19
C GLY A 253 -0.28 -6.95 -1.18
N ASP A 254 -1.24 -7.80 -1.57
CA ASP A 254 -1.07 -8.89 -2.53
C ASP A 254 -1.94 -8.74 -3.79
N GLN A 255 -2.57 -7.57 -3.99
CA GLN A 255 -3.50 -7.19 -5.06
C GLN A 255 -4.87 -7.91 -5.05
N SER A 256 -5.23 -8.64 -3.98
CA SER A 256 -6.49 -9.41 -3.95
C SER A 256 -7.75 -8.56 -4.17
N ASP A 257 -7.74 -7.33 -3.70
CA ASP A 257 -8.78 -6.31 -3.77
C ASP A 257 -8.98 -5.70 -5.15
N GLU A 258 -8.04 -5.92 -6.08
CA GLU A 258 -8.02 -5.24 -7.38
C GLU A 258 -8.15 -6.19 -8.59
N LEU A 259 -8.25 -7.51 -8.37
CA LEU A 259 -8.21 -8.52 -9.46
C LEU A 259 -9.58 -9.13 -9.81
N CYS A 260 -10.62 -8.77 -9.06
CA CYS A 260 -11.98 -9.26 -9.23
C CYS A 260 -13.01 -8.13 -9.38
N CYS A 261 -12.68 -7.15 -10.22
CA CYS A 261 -13.49 -5.95 -10.43
C CYS A 261 -14.25 -5.98 -11.77
N LYS A 262 -15.56 -5.67 -11.74
CA LYS A 262 -16.41 -5.45 -12.93
C LYS A 262 -16.29 -4.03 -13.48
N GLY A 263 -15.96 -3.09 -12.60
CA GLY A 263 -15.69 -1.68 -12.88
C GLY A 263 -14.79 -1.12 -11.79
N ARG A 264 -14.36 0.13 -11.91
CA ARG A 264 -13.62 0.84 -10.87
C ARG A 264 -14.42 2.02 -10.36
N HIS A 265 -14.18 2.40 -9.11
CA HIS A 265 -14.55 3.74 -8.65
C HIS A 265 -13.88 4.77 -9.58
N THR A 266 -14.61 5.83 -9.93
CA THR A 266 -14.42 6.71 -11.11
C THR A 266 -13.10 7.50 -11.21
N SER A 267 -12.06 7.16 -10.45
CA SER A 267 -10.82 7.92 -10.31
C SER A 267 -9.51 7.19 -10.65
N SER A 268 -9.52 5.97 -11.21
CA SER A 268 -8.28 5.22 -11.51
C SER A 268 -8.24 4.62 -12.92
N PHE A 269 -7.26 5.07 -13.74
CA PHE A 269 -6.99 4.63 -15.11
C PHE A 269 -6.27 3.26 -15.18
#